data_AF-A0A2K2VFT5-F1
#
_entry.id   AF-A0A2K2VFT5-F1
#
_cell.length_a   1.000
_cell.length_b   1.000
_cell.length_c   1.000
_cell.angle_alpha   90.00
_cell.angle_beta   90.00
_cell.angle_gamma   90.00
#
_symmetry.space_group_name_H-M   'P 1'
#
loop_
_entity.id
_entity.type
_entity.pdbx_description
1 polymer ?
#
loop_
_entity_poly.entity_id
_entity_poly.type
_entity_poly.pdbx_seq_one_letter_code
_entity_poly.pdbx_strand_id
1 'polypeptide(L)'
;MAISEPIGHDGGENSEVLERFRAMLTKEANETRKEAISTAKLAITIYKSGEKELALLVIRESMRIAKSYIELAEKVGENDDKAYDLLVGIETIEELIKNNEKADYLRGILEEIS
;
A
#
# COMPACT_ATOMS: atom_id res chain seq x y z
N MET A 1 -51.57 29.77 -14.74
CA MET A 1 -50.16 30.18 -14.73
C MET A 1 -49.34 28.94 -14.40
N ALA A 2 -48.48 28.52 -15.32
CA ALA A 2 -47.58 27.39 -15.10
C ALA A 2 -46.47 27.82 -14.14
N ILE A 3 -46.25 27.06 -13.08
CA ILE A 3 -45.11 27.21 -12.19
C ILE A 3 -43.99 26.42 -12.85
N SER A 4 -43.00 27.12 -13.39
CA SER A 4 -41.77 26.56 -13.92
C SER A 4 -40.96 25.94 -12.78
N GLU A 5 -40.67 24.64 -12.87
CA GLU A 5 -39.70 23.96 -12.01
C GLU A 5 -38.30 24.56 -12.23
N PRO A 6 -37.48 24.76 -11.18
CA PRO A 6 -36.09 25.12 -11.37
C PRO A 6 -35.31 23.90 -11.89
N ILE A 7 -34.72 24.10 -13.06
CA ILE A 7 -33.76 23.21 -13.72
C ILE A 7 -32.54 23.02 -12.80
N GLY A 8 -32.12 21.76 -12.65
CA GLY A 8 -31.04 21.33 -11.79
C GLY A 8 -29.70 22.04 -12.03
N HIS A 9 -29.04 22.37 -10.91
CA HIS A 9 -27.70 22.94 -10.88
C HIS A 9 -26.78 22.22 -9.87
N ASP A 10 -27.11 21.00 -9.45
CA ASP A 10 -26.36 20.25 -8.42
C ASP A 10 -25.42 19.16 -8.97
N GLY A 11 -25.40 18.92 -10.29
CA GLY A 11 -24.64 17.82 -10.88
C GLY A 11 -23.16 18.11 -11.17
N GLY A 12 -22.80 19.38 -11.42
CA GLY A 12 -21.45 19.78 -11.85
C GLY A 12 -20.43 19.89 -10.70
N GLU A 13 -20.78 20.61 -9.64
CA GLU A 13 -19.89 20.80 -8.48
C GLU A 13 -19.64 19.49 -7.71
N ASN A 14 -20.67 18.65 -7.56
CA ASN A 14 -20.53 17.37 -6.87
C ASN A 14 -19.61 16.39 -7.64
N SER A 15 -19.59 16.44 -8.97
CA SER A 15 -18.69 15.61 -9.78
C SER A 15 -17.23 16.02 -9.57
N GLU A 16 -16.95 17.33 -9.56
CA GLU A 16 -15.58 17.85 -9.38
C GLU A 16 -15.03 17.57 -7.97
N VAL A 17 -15.88 17.64 -6.95
CA VAL A 17 -15.51 17.28 -5.56
C VAL A 17 -15.17 15.79 -5.46
N LEU A 18 -15.97 14.92 -6.07
CA LEU A 18 -15.73 13.47 -6.08
C LEU A 18 -14.45 13.10 -6.85
N GLU A 19 -14.16 13.78 -7.96
CA GLU A 19 -12.92 13.60 -8.72
C GLU A 19 -11.69 14.01 -7.90
N ARG A 20 -11.73 15.16 -7.23
CA ARG A 20 -10.63 15.60 -6.35
C ARG A 20 -10.43 14.66 -5.16
N PHE A 21 -11.52 14.16 -4.58
CA PHE A 21 -11.45 13.20 -3.47
C PHE A 21 -10.84 11.86 -3.92
N ARG A 22 -11.23 11.34 -5.08
CA ARG A 22 -10.59 10.15 -5.67
C ARG A 22 -9.11 10.37 -5.94
N ALA A 23 -8.73 11.51 -6.53
CA ALA A 23 -7.33 11.84 -6.78
C ALA A 23 -6.51 11.89 -5.48
N MET A 24 -7.09 12.44 -4.40
CA MET A 24 -6.47 12.45 -3.08
C MET A 24 -6.29 11.03 -2.53
N LEU A 25 -7.31 10.18 -2.59
CA LEU A 25 -7.23 8.80 -2.11
C LEU A 25 -6.23 7.95 -2.92
N THR A 26 -6.21 8.09 -4.25
CA THR A 26 -5.20 7.44 -5.10
C THR A 26 -3.79 7.90 -4.72
N LYS A 27 -3.60 9.18 -4.42
CA LYS A 27 -2.30 9.68 -3.95
C LYS A 27 -1.91 9.04 -2.61
N GLU A 28 -2.84 9.01 -1.65
CA GLU A 28 -2.63 8.38 -0.34
C GLU A 28 -2.30 6.88 -0.46
N ALA A 29 -3.01 6.15 -1.32
CA ALA A 29 -2.75 4.74 -1.58
C ALA A 29 -1.32 4.51 -2.11
N ASN A 30 -0.89 5.35 -3.06
CA ASN A 30 0.46 5.29 -3.62
C ASN A 30 1.55 5.67 -2.60
N GLU A 31 1.30 6.63 -1.72
CA GLU A 31 2.21 6.99 -0.64
C GLU A 31 2.31 5.85 0.38
N THR A 32 1.18 5.25 0.76
CA THR A 32 1.11 4.06 1.64
C THR A 32 1.88 2.88 1.05
N ARG A 33 1.73 2.60 -0.25
CA ARG A 33 2.51 1.57 -0.95
C ARG A 33 4.02 1.82 -0.85
N LYS A 34 4.46 3.05 -1.11
CA LYS A 34 5.89 3.42 -1.01
C LYS A 34 6.41 3.26 0.41
N GLU A 35 5.60 3.61 1.41
CA GLU A 35 5.96 3.47 2.81
C GLU A 35 6.12 1.98 3.21
N ALA A 36 5.22 1.10 2.76
CA ALA A 36 5.36 -0.34 2.95
C ALA A 36 6.68 -0.87 2.34
N ILE A 37 6.96 -0.55 1.07
CA ILE A 37 8.20 -0.98 0.39
C ILE A 37 9.45 -0.45 1.12
N SER A 38 9.43 0.82 1.53
CA SER A 38 10.55 1.44 2.26
C SER A 38 10.77 0.77 3.63
N THR A 39 9.68 0.40 4.32
CA THR A 39 9.74 -0.28 5.61
C THR A 39 10.26 -1.71 5.46
N ALA A 40 9.84 -2.45 4.44
CA ALA A 40 10.41 -3.76 4.11
C ALA A 40 11.90 -3.68 3.78
N LYS A 41 12.33 -2.65 3.03
CA LYS A 41 13.74 -2.40 2.72
C LYS A 41 14.57 -2.14 3.98
N LEU A 42 14.02 -1.39 4.93
CA LEU A 42 14.63 -1.15 6.23
C LEU A 42 14.79 -2.46 7.01
N ALA A 43 13.74 -3.29 7.05
CA ALA A 43 13.79 -4.59 7.71
C ALA A 43 14.92 -5.48 7.17
N ILE A 44 15.06 -5.58 5.84
CA ILE A 44 16.15 -6.35 5.21
C ILE A 44 17.54 -5.77 5.55
N THR A 45 17.65 -4.45 5.66
CA THR A 45 18.90 -3.78 6.01
C THR A 45 19.31 -4.09 7.46
N ILE A 46 18.37 -4.03 8.39
CA ILE A 46 18.55 -4.40 9.80
C ILE A 46 18.87 -5.90 9.93
N TYR A 47 18.21 -6.74 9.14
CA TYR A 47 18.51 -8.16 9.12
C TYR A 47 19.94 -8.44 8.65
N LYS A 48 20.39 -7.74 7.60
CA LYS A 48 21.77 -7.82 7.10
C LYS A 48 22.82 -7.37 8.13
N SER A 49 22.49 -6.46 9.04
CA SER A 49 23.39 -6.07 10.14
C SER A 49 23.41 -7.06 11.31
N GLY A 50 22.62 -8.14 11.25
CA GLY A 50 22.57 -9.19 12.26
C GLY A 50 21.48 -9.01 13.32
N GLU A 51 20.65 -7.97 13.23
CA GLU A 51 19.60 -7.66 14.20
C GLU A 51 18.27 -8.33 13.83
N LYS A 52 18.22 -9.66 13.90
CA LYS A 52 17.06 -10.45 13.45
C LYS A 52 15.74 -10.07 14.13
N GLU A 53 15.72 -9.89 15.45
CA GLU A 53 14.47 -9.57 16.15
C GLU A 53 13.93 -8.19 15.77
N LEU A 54 14.81 -7.20 15.65
CA LEU A 54 14.43 -5.87 15.20
C LEU A 54 13.92 -5.90 13.75
N ALA A 55 14.58 -6.65 12.86
CA ALA A 55 14.12 -6.83 11.49
C ALA A 55 12.71 -7.46 11.43
N LEU A 56 12.42 -8.44 12.29
CA LEU A 56 11.08 -9.05 12.39
C LEU A 56 10.02 -8.08 12.91
N LEU A 57 10.37 -7.16 13.80
CA LEU A 57 9.46 -6.10 14.22
C LEU A 57 9.16 -5.14 13.07
N VAL A 58 10.19 -4.71 12.33
CA VAL A 58 10.04 -3.77 11.22
C VAL A 58 9.27 -4.38 10.04
N ILE A 59 9.51 -5.65 9.69
CA ILE A 59 8.75 -6.29 8.59
C ILE A 59 7.27 -6.49 8.96
N ARG A 60 6.94 -6.68 10.24
CA ARG A 60 5.53 -6.72 10.69
C ARG A 60 4.85 -5.37 10.56
N GLU A 61 5.58 -4.29 10.81
CA GLU A 61 5.07 -2.95 10.56
C GLU A 61 4.86 -2.71 9.06
N SER A 62 5.76 -3.20 8.22
CA SER A 62 5.58 -3.21 6.76
C SER A 62 4.29 -3.95 6.34
N MET A 63 3.99 -5.10 6.95
CA MET A 63 2.73 -5.83 6.69
C MET A 63 1.50 -5.03 7.12
N ARG A 64 1.57 -4.33 8.25
CA ARG A 64 0.47 -3.46 8.72
C ARG A 64 0.18 -2.35 7.70
N ILE A 65 1.22 -1.70 7.20
CA ILE A 65 1.11 -0.63 6.20
C ILE A 65 0.58 -1.19 4.86
N ALA A 66 1.06 -2.36 4.43
CA ALA A 66 0.56 -3.02 3.22
C ALA A 66 -0.94 -3.36 3.30
N LYS A 67 -1.45 -3.76 4.47
CA LYS A 67 -2.89 -3.95 4.69
C LYS A 67 -3.67 -2.65 4.56
N SER A 68 -3.14 -1.54 5.08
CA SER A 68 -3.74 -0.21 4.87
C SER A 68 -3.74 0.19 3.40
N TYR A 69 -2.71 -0.16 2.62
CA TYR A 69 -2.71 0.05 1.18
C TYR A 69 -3.83 -0.74 0.48
N ILE A 70 -4.05 -2.01 0.83
CA ILE A 70 -5.17 -2.82 0.28
C ILE A 70 -6.50 -2.13 0.53
N GLU A 71 -6.77 -1.71 1.79
CA GLU A 71 -8.03 -1.02 2.12
C GLU A 71 -8.23 0.29 1.34
N LEU A 72 -7.14 1.00 1.02
CA LEU A 72 -7.20 2.22 0.21
C LEU A 72 -7.42 1.90 -1.28
N ALA A 73 -6.73 0.89 -1.81
CA ALA A 73 -6.87 0.42 -3.20
C ALA A 73 -8.30 -0.03 -3.50
N GLU A 74 -8.90 -0.82 -2.60
CA GLU A 74 -10.30 -1.29 -2.72
C GLU A 74 -11.28 -0.12 -2.76
N LYS A 75 -11.04 0.93 -1.96
CA LYS A 75 -11.90 2.13 -1.90
C LYS A 75 -11.83 2.98 -3.17
N VAL A 76 -10.69 2.99 -3.87
CA VAL A 76 -10.51 3.75 -5.11
C VAL A 76 -10.78 2.93 -6.37
N GLY A 77 -11.02 1.62 -6.23
CA GLY A 77 -11.20 0.70 -7.37
C GLY A 77 -9.91 0.52 -8.17
N GLU A 78 -8.75 0.62 -7.51
CA GLU A 78 -7.48 0.25 -8.12
C GLU A 78 -7.34 -1.28 -8.20
N ASN A 79 -6.36 -1.76 -8.98
CA ASN A 79 -6.18 -3.20 -9.18
C ASN A 79 -5.65 -3.86 -7.89
N ASP A 80 -6.57 -4.44 -7.12
CA ASP A 80 -6.31 -5.08 -5.83
C ASP A 80 -5.26 -6.19 -5.92
N ASP A 81 -5.11 -6.87 -7.07
CA ASP A 81 -4.12 -7.93 -7.27
C ASP A 81 -2.70 -7.48 -6.90
N LYS A 82 -2.32 -6.25 -7.28
CA LYS A 82 -0.99 -5.69 -6.96
C LYS A 82 -0.81 -5.39 -5.47
N ALA A 83 -1.90 -5.04 -4.79
CA ALA A 83 -1.87 -4.77 -3.36
C ALA A 83 -1.72 -6.07 -2.57
N TYR A 84 -2.38 -7.14 -3.02
CA TYR A 84 -2.21 -8.49 -2.47
C TYR A 84 -0.81 -9.06 -2.77
N ASP A 85 -0.27 -8.90 -3.98
CA ASP A 85 1.09 -9.33 -4.33
C ASP A 85 2.15 -8.69 -3.41
N LEU A 86 1.99 -7.39 -3.10
CA LEU A 86 2.86 -6.70 -2.15
C LEU A 86 2.80 -7.34 -0.75
N LEU A 87 1.60 -7.60 -0.22
CA LEU A 87 1.43 -8.21 1.09
C LEU A 87 2.06 -9.60 1.14
N VAL A 88 1.78 -10.45 0.15
CA VAL A 88 2.32 -11.81 0.05
C VAL A 88 3.84 -11.80 -0.05
N GLY A 89 4.41 -10.88 -0.83
CA GLY A 89 5.86 -10.72 -0.92
C GLY A 89 6.49 -10.33 0.41
N ILE A 90 5.86 -9.43 1.18
CA ILE A 90 6.32 -9.05 2.52
C ILE A 90 6.19 -10.21 3.52
N GLU A 91 5.09 -10.97 3.49
CA GLU A 91 4.90 -12.17 4.31
C GLU A 91 5.98 -13.22 4.02
N THR A 92 6.27 -13.43 2.74
CA THR A 92 7.36 -14.32 2.29
C THR A 92 8.71 -13.87 2.85
N ILE A 93 9.02 -12.56 2.82
CA ILE A 93 10.24 -12.03 3.42
C ILE A 93 10.28 -12.30 4.94
N GLU A 94 9.17 -12.14 5.67
CA GLU A 94 9.12 -12.45 7.11
C GLU A 94 9.45 -13.93 7.37
N GLU A 95 8.86 -14.85 6.63
CA GLU A 95 9.12 -16.28 6.75
C GLU A 95 10.59 -16.64 6.48
N LEU A 96 11.18 -16.05 5.44
CA LEU A 96 12.58 -16.29 5.09
C LEU A 96 13.53 -15.69 6.16
N ILE A 97 13.21 -14.55 6.76
CA ILE A 97 13.94 -14.02 7.93
C ILE A 97 13.84 -15.00 9.11
N LYS A 98 12.64 -15.52 9.41
CA LYS A 98 12.46 -16.54 10.48
C LYS A 98 13.35 -17.76 10.23
N ASN A 99 13.50 -18.17 8.98
CA ASN A 99 14.30 -19.30 8.54
C ASN A 99 15.81 -19.02 8.39
N ASN A 100 16.26 -17.79 8.68
CA ASN A 100 17.66 -17.35 8.57
C ASN A 100 18.22 -17.39 7.13
N GLU A 101 17.37 -17.09 6.15
CA GLU A 101 17.80 -17.03 4.75
C GLU A 101 18.76 -15.86 4.48
N LYS A 102 19.45 -15.89 3.33
CA LYS A 102 20.40 -14.83 2.98
C LYS A 102 19.68 -13.52 2.65
N ALA A 103 20.15 -12.42 3.21
CA ALA A 103 19.58 -11.09 2.97
C ALA A 103 19.54 -10.68 1.48
N ASP A 104 20.49 -11.14 0.67
CA ASP A 104 20.51 -10.85 -0.77
C ASP A 104 19.35 -11.53 -1.51
N TYR A 105 18.89 -12.71 -1.04
CA TYR A 105 17.71 -13.38 -1.60
C TYR A 105 16.43 -12.59 -1.27
N LEU A 106 16.32 -12.07 -0.04
CA LEU A 106 15.19 -11.23 0.38
C LEU A 106 15.08 -9.95 -0.46
N ARG A 107 16.22 -9.36 -0.85
CA ARG A 107 16.24 -8.18 -1.72
C ARG A 107 15.68 -8.48 -3.11
N GLY A 108 15.98 -9.64 -3.67
CA GLY A 108 15.43 -10.05 -4.97
C GLY A 108 13.90 -10.09 -4.95
N ILE A 109 13.32 -10.68 -3.89
CA ILE A 109 11.86 -10.71 -3.70
C ILE A 109 11.30 -9.28 -3.59
N LEU A 110 11.94 -8.41 -2.80
CA LEU A 110 11.48 -7.03 -2.65
C LEU A 110 11.53 -6.26 -3.99
N GLU A 111 12.53 -6.51 -4.83
CA GLU A 111 12.65 -5.89 -6.15
C GLU A 111 11.58 -6.36 -7.14
N GLU A 112 11.12 -7.61 -7.04
CA GLU A 112 10.04 -8.16 -7.87
C GLU A 112 8.66 -7.54 -7.55
N ILE A 113 8.43 -7.19 -6.28
CA ILE A 113 7.15 -6.63 -5.80
C ILE A 113 7.12 -5.09 -5.72
N SER A 114 8.25 -4.43 -5.98
CA SER A 114 8.39 -2.96 -5.92
C SER A 114 7.91 -2.27 -7.20
#